data_AF-A0A1B9NAM7-F1
#
_entry.id   AF-A0A1B9NAM7-F1
#
_cell.length_a   1.000
_cell.length_b   1.000
_cell.length_c   1.000
_cell.angle_alpha   90.00
_cell.angle_beta   90.00
_cell.angle_gamma   90.00
#
_symmetry.space_group_name_H-M   'P 1'
#
loop_
_entity.id
_entity.type
_entity.pdbx_description
1 polymer ?
#
loop_
_entity_poly.entity_id
_entity_poly.type
_entity_poly.pdbx_seq_one_letter_code
_entity_poly.pdbx_strand_id
1 'polypeptide(L)'
;QDSNIDFSFFQNIYHNSQYAIICPAIFPKQKIDKQCFPSDFEQREQVVPLGEFSLSNTRTINSGTALSKDLIDKLLDNHHYVFDEKFAFYHTDHRLFDLIHATPQTALLKGLCIGKMYHDMTCEVSYDVLSERARLEIAYAKMLMRMYRAHNPKIELRRNLFYAYKMKKKDNLSFRSFLKLLKCVITKKHPRSYASIDKDVKPTNSNIFS
;
A
#
# COMPACT_ATOMS: atom_id res chain seq x y z
N GLN A 1 -3.59 14.23 -9.81
CA GLN A 1 -3.52 12.76 -9.80
C GLN A 1 -2.07 12.40 -10.05
N ASP A 2 -1.47 11.57 -9.20
CA ASP A 2 -0.01 11.37 -9.17
C ASP A 2 0.47 10.30 -10.18
N SER A 3 -0.48 9.69 -10.90
CA SER A 3 -0.25 8.66 -11.91
C SER A 3 -0.77 9.08 -13.28
N ASN A 4 -0.02 8.74 -14.32
CA ASN A 4 -0.51 8.74 -15.69
C ASN A 4 -0.93 7.31 -16.07
N ILE A 5 -2.20 7.16 -16.45
CA ILE A 5 -2.80 5.87 -16.81
C ILE A 5 -2.90 5.81 -18.33
N ASP A 6 -2.44 4.70 -18.92
CA ASP A 6 -2.58 4.45 -20.35
C ASP A 6 -4.03 4.13 -20.73
N PHE A 7 -4.44 4.46 -21.97
CA PHE A 7 -5.80 4.18 -22.45
C PHE A 7 -6.16 2.69 -22.40
N SER A 8 -5.18 1.80 -22.55
CA SER A 8 -5.38 0.35 -22.45
C SER A 8 -5.67 -0.15 -21.02
N PHE A 9 -5.50 0.68 -19.98
CA PHE A 9 -5.60 0.23 -18.59
C PHE A 9 -6.95 -0.44 -18.27
N PHE A 10 -8.06 0.20 -18.61
CA PHE A 10 -9.39 -0.36 -18.34
C PHE A 10 -9.72 -1.54 -19.27
N GLN A 11 -9.21 -1.54 -20.50
CA GLN A 11 -9.34 -2.68 -21.42
C GLN A 11 -8.59 -3.90 -20.89
N ASN A 12 -7.38 -3.70 -20.35
CA ASN A 12 -6.60 -4.76 -19.72
C ASN A 12 -7.34 -5.36 -18.52
N ILE A 13 -8.02 -4.54 -17.71
CA ILE A 13 -8.86 -5.03 -16.61
C ILE A 13 -10.03 -5.85 -17.15
N TYR A 14 -10.77 -5.30 -18.12
CA TYR A 14 -11.95 -5.94 -18.69
C TYR A 14 -11.65 -7.29 -19.34
N HIS A 15 -10.59 -7.38 -20.14
CA HIS A 15 -10.23 -8.59 -20.88
C HIS A 15 -9.54 -9.66 -20.02
N ASN A 16 -9.15 -9.34 -18.79
CA ASN A 16 -8.40 -10.25 -17.91
C ASN A 16 -9.11 -10.46 -16.56
N SER A 17 -10.45 -10.35 -16.53
CA SER A 17 -11.26 -10.43 -15.31
C SER A 17 -11.19 -11.76 -14.56
N GLN A 18 -10.60 -12.81 -15.16
CA GLN A 18 -10.36 -14.10 -14.53
C GLN A 18 -9.25 -14.08 -13.46
N TYR A 19 -8.36 -13.08 -13.47
CA TYR A 19 -7.30 -12.95 -12.47
C TYR A 19 -7.81 -12.32 -11.18
N ALA A 20 -7.25 -12.75 -10.05
CA ALA A 20 -7.63 -12.21 -8.75
C ALA A 20 -7.12 -10.79 -8.53
N ILE A 21 -5.97 -10.47 -9.13
CA ILE A 21 -5.39 -9.13 -9.14
C ILE A 21 -4.92 -8.78 -10.54
N ILE A 22 -5.21 -7.57 -11.00
CA ILE A 22 -4.66 -7.02 -12.24
C ILE A 22 -3.96 -5.70 -11.88
N CYS A 23 -2.72 -5.55 -12.31
CA CYS A 23 -1.95 -4.34 -12.05
C CYS A 23 -0.98 -4.00 -13.18
N PRO A 24 -0.59 -2.74 -13.34
CA PRO A 24 0.44 -2.35 -14.29
C PRO A 24 1.84 -2.50 -13.70
N ALA A 25 2.82 -2.60 -14.59
CA ALA A 25 4.21 -2.35 -14.23
C ALA A 25 4.39 -0.87 -13.89
N ILE A 26 4.90 -0.58 -12.69
CA ILE A 26 5.05 0.80 -12.20
C ILE A 26 6.46 1.31 -12.45
N PHE A 27 6.53 2.49 -13.08
CA PHE A 27 7.76 3.21 -13.36
C PHE A 27 7.74 4.57 -12.65
N PRO A 28 8.80 4.96 -11.92
CA PRO A 28 8.93 6.32 -11.42
C PRO A 28 9.02 7.30 -12.60
N LYS A 29 8.34 8.44 -12.52
CA LYS A 29 8.44 9.48 -13.56
C LYS A 29 9.87 9.96 -13.81
N GLN A 30 10.71 9.91 -12.78
CA GLN A 30 12.11 10.34 -12.83
C GLN A 30 13.05 9.27 -13.42
N LYS A 31 12.62 8.00 -13.51
CA LYS A 31 13.41 6.86 -14.02
C LYS A 31 12.50 5.90 -14.80
N ILE A 32 12.12 6.32 -16.00
CA ILE A 32 11.13 5.64 -16.86
C ILE A 32 11.58 4.27 -17.38
N ASP A 33 12.86 3.95 -17.25
CA ASP A 33 13.52 2.73 -17.72
C ASP A 33 13.58 1.63 -16.66
N LYS A 34 13.34 1.95 -15.38
CA LYS A 34 13.40 1.00 -14.28
C LYS A 34 12.03 0.77 -13.67
N GLN A 35 11.48 -0.43 -13.90
CA GLN A 35 10.30 -0.88 -13.18
C GLN A 35 10.63 -1.02 -11.68
N CYS A 36 9.72 -0.60 -10.82
CA CYS A 36 9.88 -0.69 -9.36
C CYS A 36 8.82 -1.58 -8.69
N PHE A 37 7.66 -1.76 -9.32
CA PHE A 37 6.57 -2.57 -8.79
C PHE A 37 5.84 -3.33 -9.91
N PRO A 38 5.20 -4.48 -9.62
CA PRO A 38 5.09 -5.14 -8.31
C PRO A 38 6.43 -5.64 -7.78
N SER A 39 6.58 -5.84 -6.47
CA SER A 39 7.80 -6.42 -5.90
C SER A 39 7.52 -7.64 -5.01
N ASP A 40 8.48 -8.57 -5.04
CA ASP A 40 8.42 -9.86 -4.34
C ASP A 40 8.78 -9.75 -2.85
N PHE A 41 8.19 -10.62 -2.04
CA PHE A 41 8.37 -10.74 -0.59
C PHE A 41 9.71 -11.35 -0.17
N GLU A 42 10.22 -12.36 -0.88
CA GLU A 42 11.38 -13.16 -0.48
C GLU A 42 12.71 -12.58 -0.98
N GLN A 43 12.72 -11.94 -2.15
CA GLN A 43 13.96 -11.59 -2.85
C GLN A 43 14.40 -10.12 -2.74
N ARG A 44 14.01 -9.40 -1.68
CA ARG A 44 14.47 -8.01 -1.41
C ARG A 44 14.52 -7.13 -2.67
N GLU A 45 13.36 -6.79 -3.23
CA GLU A 45 13.21 -5.86 -4.38
C GLU A 45 13.37 -6.49 -5.77
N GLN A 46 13.30 -7.82 -5.92
CA GLN A 46 13.07 -8.37 -7.26
C GLN A 46 11.65 -7.96 -7.72
N VAL A 47 11.63 -7.29 -8.86
CA VAL A 47 10.42 -6.76 -9.47
C VAL A 47 9.74 -7.89 -10.23
N VAL A 48 8.44 -8.04 -10.03
CA VAL A 48 7.62 -9.01 -10.76
C VAL A 48 7.56 -8.57 -12.23
N PRO A 49 8.01 -9.41 -13.18
CA PRO A 49 7.98 -9.05 -14.60
C PRO A 49 6.54 -8.94 -15.10
N LEU A 50 6.38 -8.40 -16.30
CA LEU A 50 5.09 -8.46 -17.00
C LEU A 50 4.66 -9.92 -17.19
N GLY A 51 3.37 -10.18 -17.04
CA GLY A 51 2.77 -11.51 -17.12
C GLY A 51 2.13 -11.96 -15.81
N GLU A 52 1.79 -13.25 -15.76
CA GLU A 52 1.15 -13.87 -14.62
C GLU A 52 2.12 -13.98 -13.44
N PHE A 53 1.61 -13.78 -12.22
CA PHE A 53 2.38 -13.93 -10.99
C PHE A 53 1.58 -14.59 -9.86
N SER A 54 2.31 -15.24 -8.94
CA SER A 54 1.70 -15.82 -7.74
C SER A 54 1.43 -14.72 -6.71
N LEU A 55 0.21 -14.71 -6.16
CA LEU A 55 -0.11 -13.80 -5.07
C LEU A 55 0.66 -14.13 -3.79
N SER A 56 1.06 -15.39 -3.58
CA SER A 56 1.81 -15.83 -2.39
C SER A 56 3.18 -15.17 -2.23
N ASN A 57 3.75 -14.68 -3.33
CA ASN A 57 5.12 -14.16 -3.36
C ASN A 57 5.14 -12.63 -3.51
N THR A 58 3.98 -11.99 -3.64
CA THR A 58 3.90 -10.55 -3.93
C THR A 58 3.79 -9.75 -2.64
N ARG A 59 4.64 -8.74 -2.46
CA ARG A 59 4.61 -7.91 -1.26
C ARG A 59 3.80 -6.64 -1.43
N THR A 60 3.89 -6.02 -2.60
CA THR A 60 3.30 -4.71 -2.87
C THR A 60 3.22 -4.49 -4.37
N ILE A 61 2.12 -3.85 -4.77
CA ILE A 61 1.87 -3.38 -6.13
C ILE A 61 1.94 -1.85 -6.20
N ASN A 62 1.82 -1.17 -5.05
CA ASN A 62 1.87 0.28 -4.86
C ASN A 62 0.65 1.00 -5.45
N SER A 63 0.43 0.92 -6.76
CA SER A 63 -0.60 1.68 -7.47
C SER A 63 -1.27 0.91 -8.61
N GLY A 64 -2.45 1.37 -9.01
CA GLY A 64 -3.13 0.85 -10.21
C GLY A 64 -3.70 -0.56 -10.08
N THR A 65 -4.06 -0.99 -8.88
CA THR A 65 -4.53 -2.36 -8.62
C THR A 65 -6.04 -2.50 -8.84
N ALA A 66 -6.45 -3.51 -9.60
CA ALA A 66 -7.81 -4.03 -9.63
C ALA A 66 -7.87 -5.36 -8.86
N LEU A 67 -8.94 -5.58 -8.11
CA LEU A 67 -9.16 -6.75 -7.26
C LEU A 67 -10.43 -7.47 -7.70
N SER A 68 -10.38 -8.79 -7.85
CA SER A 68 -11.56 -9.58 -8.15
C SER A 68 -12.50 -9.67 -6.94
N LYS A 69 -13.80 -9.81 -7.20
CA LYS A 69 -14.79 -10.03 -6.14
C LYS A 69 -14.48 -11.28 -5.32
N ASP A 70 -14.07 -12.36 -5.97
CA ASP A 70 -13.71 -13.62 -5.32
C ASP A 70 -12.57 -13.46 -4.29
N LEU A 71 -11.56 -12.64 -4.60
CA LEU A 71 -10.50 -12.30 -3.65
C LEU A 71 -11.05 -11.49 -2.47
N ILE A 72 -11.90 -10.50 -2.74
CA ILE A 72 -12.52 -9.65 -1.71
C ILE A 72 -13.35 -10.49 -0.75
N ASP A 73 -14.22 -11.35 -1.27
CA ASP A 73 -15.11 -12.18 -0.46
C ASP A 73 -14.29 -13.11 0.46
N LYS A 74 -13.26 -13.77 -0.06
CA LYS A 74 -12.34 -14.61 0.74
C LYS A 74 -11.65 -13.84 1.87
N LEU A 75 -11.23 -12.60 1.62
CA LEU A 75 -10.60 -11.76 2.65
C LEU A 75 -11.62 -11.30 3.70
N LEU A 76 -12.84 -10.94 3.28
CA LEU A 76 -13.91 -10.56 4.20
C LEU A 76 -14.36 -11.73 5.08
N ASP A 77 -14.42 -12.94 4.55
CA ASP A 77 -14.79 -14.13 5.31
C ASP A 77 -13.78 -14.47 6.41
N ASN A 78 -12.48 -14.27 6.16
CA ASN A 78 -11.41 -14.60 7.10
C ASN A 78 -11.05 -13.45 8.07
N HIS A 79 -11.14 -12.19 7.62
CA HIS A 79 -10.62 -11.04 8.37
C HIS A 79 -11.67 -9.98 8.69
N HIS A 80 -12.86 -10.03 8.06
CA HIS A 80 -13.93 -9.02 8.14
C HIS A 80 -13.57 -7.62 7.61
N TYR A 81 -12.41 -7.48 6.97
CA TYR A 81 -12.00 -6.27 6.27
C TYR A 81 -11.00 -6.61 5.16
N VAL A 82 -10.90 -5.73 4.16
CA VAL A 82 -9.93 -5.83 3.06
C VAL A 82 -8.78 -4.85 3.26
N PHE A 83 -9.10 -3.60 3.59
CA PHE A 83 -8.13 -2.54 3.79
C PHE A 83 -8.08 -2.11 5.26
N ASP A 84 -6.88 -2.08 5.83
CA ASP A 84 -6.69 -1.64 7.21
C ASP A 84 -6.63 -0.10 7.27
N GLU A 85 -7.76 0.52 7.61
CA GLU A 85 -7.90 1.98 7.70
C GLU A 85 -6.89 2.64 8.66
N LYS A 86 -6.28 1.88 9.59
CA LYS A 86 -5.22 2.39 10.48
C LYS A 86 -4.02 2.94 9.71
N PHE A 87 -3.88 2.62 8.43
CA PHE A 87 -2.80 3.04 7.54
C PHE A 87 -3.13 4.29 6.70
N ALA A 88 -4.39 4.74 6.65
CA ALA A 88 -4.86 5.92 5.91
C ALA A 88 -4.17 6.15 4.55
N PHE A 89 -4.23 5.14 3.69
CA PHE A 89 -3.68 5.07 2.33
C PHE A 89 -2.17 4.82 2.19
N TYR A 90 -1.38 4.84 3.27
CA TYR A 90 0.07 4.56 3.20
C TYR A 90 0.39 3.11 3.54
N HIS A 91 1.05 2.35 2.67
CA HIS A 91 1.28 0.90 2.83
C HIS A 91 0.00 0.09 3.08
N THR A 92 -1.15 0.62 2.66
CA THR A 92 -2.42 -0.10 2.72
C THR A 92 -2.37 -1.36 1.86
N ASP A 93 -1.66 -1.31 0.74
CA ASP A 93 -1.41 -2.46 -0.14
C ASP A 93 -0.49 -3.51 0.51
N HIS A 94 0.53 -3.10 1.27
CA HIS A 94 1.38 -4.04 2.01
C HIS A 94 0.57 -4.82 3.03
N ARG A 95 -0.38 -4.15 3.70
CA ARG A 95 -1.29 -4.82 4.63
C ARG A 95 -2.28 -5.72 3.92
N LEU A 96 -2.79 -5.32 2.75
CA LEU A 96 -3.58 -6.21 1.90
C LEU A 96 -2.82 -7.50 1.60
N PHE A 97 -1.55 -7.41 1.16
CA PHE A 97 -0.74 -8.59 0.88
C PHE A 97 -0.40 -9.41 2.12
N ASP A 98 -0.19 -8.78 3.29
CA ASP A 98 -0.08 -9.53 4.55
C ASP A 98 -1.34 -10.37 4.84
N LEU A 99 -2.55 -9.88 4.50
CA LEU A 99 -3.81 -10.64 4.66
C LEU A 99 -3.94 -11.75 3.63
N ILE A 100 -3.58 -11.48 2.37
CA ILE A 100 -3.53 -12.49 1.31
C ILE A 100 -2.61 -13.64 1.73
N HIS A 101 -1.40 -13.35 2.19
CA HIS A 101 -0.47 -14.40 2.65
C HIS A 101 -0.98 -15.17 3.86
N ALA A 102 -1.77 -14.52 4.72
CA ALA A 102 -2.38 -15.16 5.88
C ALA A 102 -3.67 -15.95 5.56
N THR A 103 -4.14 -15.95 4.31
CA THR A 103 -5.40 -16.58 3.89
C THR A 103 -5.10 -17.79 3.00
N PRO A 104 -5.17 -19.04 3.50
CA PRO A 104 -4.81 -20.22 2.72
C PRO A 104 -5.59 -20.36 1.40
N GLN A 105 -6.84 -19.91 1.37
CA GLN A 105 -7.72 -19.96 0.19
C GLN A 105 -7.23 -19.07 -0.96
N THR A 106 -6.35 -18.09 -0.70
CA THR A 106 -5.80 -17.22 -1.74
C THR A 106 -4.50 -17.77 -2.34
N ALA A 107 -3.94 -18.87 -1.81
CA ALA A 107 -2.68 -19.44 -2.29
C ALA A 107 -2.74 -19.93 -3.75
N LEU A 108 -3.93 -20.30 -4.24
CA LEU A 108 -4.15 -20.74 -5.62
C LEU A 108 -4.51 -19.59 -6.57
N LEU A 109 -4.74 -18.39 -6.04
CA LEU A 109 -5.10 -17.23 -6.83
C LEU A 109 -3.87 -16.64 -7.49
N LYS A 110 -4.08 -16.10 -8.69
CA LYS A 110 -3.02 -15.51 -9.51
C LYS A 110 -3.30 -14.06 -9.82
N GLY A 111 -2.24 -13.29 -9.94
CA GLY A 111 -2.27 -11.92 -10.44
C GLY A 111 -1.75 -11.82 -11.87
N LEU A 112 -2.05 -10.71 -12.53
CA LEU A 112 -1.53 -10.35 -13.84
C LEU A 112 -0.90 -8.96 -13.82
N CYS A 113 0.38 -8.87 -14.17
CA CYS A 113 1.11 -7.64 -14.38
C CYS A 113 1.06 -7.27 -15.88
N ILE A 114 0.27 -6.27 -16.26
CA ILE A 114 0.04 -5.90 -17.67
C ILE A 114 -0.09 -4.38 -17.85
N GLY A 115 0.52 -3.87 -18.92
CA GLY A 115 0.57 -2.44 -19.20
C GLY A 115 1.59 -1.71 -18.32
N LYS A 116 1.63 -0.39 -18.44
CA LYS A 116 2.58 0.48 -17.72
C LYS A 116 1.84 1.64 -17.06
N MET A 117 2.33 2.05 -15.89
CA MET A 117 1.87 3.26 -15.21
C MET A 117 3.08 4.05 -14.73
N TYR A 118 3.06 5.35 -15.01
CA TYR A 118 4.10 6.27 -14.55
C TYR A 118 3.60 7.01 -13.31
N HIS A 119 4.29 6.82 -12.19
CA HIS A 119 3.85 7.30 -10.88
C HIS A 119 4.89 8.24 -10.25
N ASP A 120 4.43 9.32 -9.62
CA ASP A 120 5.29 10.19 -8.82
C ASP A 120 5.62 9.52 -7.48
N MET A 121 6.83 8.96 -7.39
CA MET A 121 7.25 8.17 -6.25
C MET A 121 8.13 8.96 -5.30
N THR A 122 7.58 9.34 -4.14
CA THR A 122 8.35 9.96 -3.05
C THR A 122 9.52 9.10 -2.55
N CYS A 123 9.54 7.78 -2.81
CA CYS A 123 10.64 6.90 -2.40
C CYS A 123 11.90 7.01 -3.26
N GLU A 124 11.82 7.60 -4.46
CA GLU A 124 12.96 7.78 -5.37
C GLU A 124 13.66 9.13 -5.20
N VAL A 125 13.06 10.03 -4.41
CA VAL A 125 13.67 11.31 -4.05
C VAL A 125 14.60 11.10 -2.87
N SER A 126 15.82 11.65 -2.95
CA SER A 126 16.78 11.55 -1.86
C SER A 126 16.22 12.19 -0.58
N TYR A 127 16.55 11.61 0.57
CA TYR A 127 15.89 11.91 1.83
C TYR A 127 16.05 13.37 2.29
N ASP A 128 17.17 13.97 1.89
CA ASP A 128 17.55 15.38 2.06
C ASP A 128 16.72 16.34 1.21
N VAL A 129 16.21 15.89 0.05
CA VAL A 129 15.38 16.68 -0.86
C VAL A 129 13.89 16.60 -0.50
N LEU A 130 13.48 15.58 0.25
CA LEU A 130 12.10 15.43 0.70
C LEU A 130 11.64 16.60 1.57
N SER A 131 10.38 17.01 1.41
CA SER A 131 9.75 17.92 2.38
C SER A 131 9.62 17.24 3.75
N GLU A 132 9.62 18.03 4.84
CA GLU A 132 9.41 17.48 6.18
C GLU A 132 8.07 16.72 6.28
N ARG A 133 7.04 17.21 5.58
CA ARG A 133 5.76 16.52 5.47
C ARG A 133 5.94 15.12 4.88
N ALA A 134 6.61 14.98 3.74
CA ALA A 134 6.85 13.68 3.12
C ALA A 134 7.65 12.74 4.03
N ARG A 135 8.70 13.25 4.69
CA ARG A 135 9.47 12.50 5.68
C ARG A 135 8.60 11.97 6.82
N LEU A 136 7.68 12.80 7.31
CA LEU A 136 6.76 12.43 8.37
C LEU A 136 5.75 11.35 7.94
N GLU A 137 5.21 11.41 6.71
CA GLU A 137 4.34 10.35 6.17
C GLU A 137 5.09 9.01 6.08
N ILE A 138 6.34 9.02 5.59
CA ILE A 138 7.22 7.84 5.59
C ILE A 138 7.47 7.34 7.01
N ALA A 139 7.60 8.25 7.99
CA ALA A 139 7.81 7.87 9.38
C ALA A 139 6.58 7.17 9.98
N TYR A 140 5.36 7.65 9.72
CA TYR A 140 4.14 6.98 10.17
C TYR A 140 4.02 5.59 9.57
N ALA A 141 4.21 5.48 8.25
CA ALA A 141 4.25 4.24 7.50
C ALA A 141 5.18 3.20 8.15
N LYS A 142 6.45 3.55 8.36
CA LYS A 142 7.45 2.70 9.01
C LYS A 142 7.04 2.29 10.42
N MET A 143 6.47 3.21 11.19
CA MET A 143 6.03 2.95 12.55
C MET A 143 4.85 1.98 12.61
N LEU A 144 3.83 2.19 11.79
CA LEU A 144 2.66 1.32 11.72
C LEU A 144 3.04 -0.07 11.23
N MET A 145 3.86 -0.16 10.18
CA MET A 145 4.41 -1.45 9.73
C MET A 145 5.19 -2.14 10.84
N ARG A 146 6.03 -1.43 11.59
CA ARG A 146 6.74 -2.01 12.74
C ARG A 146 5.79 -2.60 13.80
N MET A 147 4.67 -1.93 14.07
CA MET A 147 3.71 -2.37 15.09
C MET A 147 2.85 -3.55 14.63
N TYR A 148 2.51 -3.62 13.35
CA TYR A 148 1.52 -4.56 12.81
C TYR A 148 2.07 -5.62 11.85
N ARG A 149 3.38 -5.63 11.56
CA ARG A 149 3.99 -6.61 10.64
C ARG A 149 3.62 -8.04 11.05
N ALA A 150 3.10 -8.81 10.11
CA ALA A 150 2.60 -10.16 10.37
C ALA A 150 3.64 -11.06 11.06
N HIS A 151 4.91 -11.03 10.63
CA HIS A 151 5.92 -11.99 11.08
C HIS A 151 6.73 -11.56 12.32
N ASN A 152 6.56 -10.35 12.85
CA ASN A 152 7.25 -9.92 14.09
C ASN A 152 6.68 -8.59 14.62
N PRO A 153 5.42 -8.56 15.07
CA PRO A 153 4.80 -7.31 15.49
C PRO A 153 5.48 -6.78 16.75
N LYS A 154 5.94 -5.52 16.71
CA LYS A 154 6.48 -4.84 17.90
C LYS A 154 5.36 -4.05 18.57
N ILE A 155 4.57 -4.73 19.40
CA ILE A 155 3.38 -4.14 20.05
C ILE A 155 3.70 -3.28 21.28
N GLU A 156 4.90 -3.45 21.86
CA GLU A 156 5.32 -2.77 23.09
C GLU A 156 5.47 -1.25 22.90
N LEU A 157 4.62 -0.50 23.60
CA LEU A 157 4.57 0.96 23.53
C LEU A 157 5.93 1.61 23.83
N ARG A 158 6.60 1.19 24.92
CA ARG A 158 7.91 1.76 25.32
C ARG A 158 8.98 1.60 24.23
N ARG A 159 9.05 0.42 23.61
CA ARG A 159 9.98 0.16 22.50
C ARG A 159 9.68 1.03 21.28
N ASN A 160 8.41 1.27 20.99
CA ASN A 160 8.01 2.11 19.85
C ASN A 160 8.20 3.60 20.11
N LEU A 161 8.00 4.08 21.34
CA LEU A 161 8.33 5.45 21.73
C LEU A 161 9.84 5.71 21.59
N PHE A 162 10.67 4.77 22.04
CA PHE A 162 12.12 4.87 21.85
C PHE A 162 12.52 4.83 20.37
N TYR A 163 11.86 3.98 19.57
CA TYR A 163 12.08 3.95 18.13
C TYR A 163 11.67 5.25 17.45
N ALA A 164 10.54 5.86 17.82
CA ALA A 164 10.09 7.15 17.32
C ALA A 164 11.11 8.26 17.65
N TYR A 165 11.70 8.23 18.85
CA TYR A 165 12.76 9.16 19.22
C TYR A 165 14.02 8.98 18.36
N LYS A 166 14.43 7.74 18.08
CA LYS A 166 15.51 7.46 17.12
C LYS A 166 15.18 7.99 15.73
N MET A 167 13.94 7.80 15.27
CA MET A 167 13.47 8.30 13.99
C MET A 167 13.53 9.83 13.93
N LYS A 168 13.09 10.56 14.97
CA LYS A 168 13.21 12.04 15.01
C LYS A 168 14.59 12.54 14.58
N LYS A 169 15.64 11.94 15.12
CA LYS A 169 17.03 12.31 14.80
C LYS A 169 17.43 11.88 13.39
N LYS A 170 17.18 10.61 13.03
CA LYS A 170 17.53 10.05 11.72
C LYS A 170 16.82 10.78 10.56
N ASP A 171 15.56 11.10 10.78
CA ASP A 171 14.62 11.60 9.79
C ASP A 171 14.52 13.14 9.81
N ASN A 172 15.36 13.81 10.63
CA ASN A 172 15.40 15.25 10.84
C ASN A 172 14.00 15.89 10.98
N LEU A 173 13.18 15.34 11.88
CA LEU A 173 11.81 15.79 12.12
C LEU A 173 11.80 16.94 13.12
N SER A 174 11.02 17.99 12.84
CA SER A 174 10.77 19.07 13.82
C SER A 174 10.09 18.50 15.07
N PHE A 175 10.14 19.28 16.15
CA PHE A 175 9.44 18.90 17.38
C PHE A 175 7.93 18.70 17.15
N ARG A 176 7.30 19.55 16.32
CA ARG A 176 5.88 19.43 15.99
C ARG A 176 5.58 18.13 15.24
N SER A 177 6.40 17.75 14.26
CA SER A 177 6.25 16.49 13.52
C SER A 177 6.49 15.28 14.42
N PHE A 178 7.47 15.37 15.32
CA PHE A 178 7.73 14.34 16.31
C PHE A 178 6.54 14.11 17.25
N LEU A 179 5.89 15.17 17.75
CA LEU A 179 4.68 15.02 18.57
C LEU A 179 3.56 14.29 17.84
N LYS A 180 3.38 14.56 16.54
CA LYS A 180 2.41 13.82 15.72
C LYS A 180 2.81 12.34 15.55
N LEU A 181 4.10 12.04 15.38
CA LEU A 181 4.61 10.66 15.38
C LEU A 181 4.36 9.95 16.70
N LEU A 182 4.56 10.60 17.84
CA LEU A 182 4.21 10.05 19.15
C LEU A 182 2.70 9.78 19.27
N LYS A 183 1.86 10.70 18.79
CA LYS A 183 0.41 10.47 18.73
C LYS A 183 0.09 9.21 17.92
N CYS A 184 0.69 9.04 16.74
CA CYS A 184 0.55 7.84 15.92
C CYS A 184 0.99 6.55 16.65
N VAL A 185 2.05 6.60 17.46
CA VAL A 185 2.51 5.47 18.28
C VAL A 185 1.49 5.11 19.35
N ILE A 186 0.95 6.11 20.05
CA ILE A 186 0.00 5.92 21.15
C ILE A 186 -1.35 5.42 20.61
N THR A 187 -1.88 6.05 19.56
CA THR A 187 -3.15 5.67 18.95
C THR A 187 -3.05 4.42 18.09
N LYS A 188 -1.82 4.03 17.71
CA LYS A 188 -1.52 2.95 16.75
C LYS A 188 -2.29 3.09 15.43
N LYS A 189 -2.49 4.34 14.99
CA LYS A 189 -3.24 4.73 13.80
C LYS A 189 -2.57 5.92 13.14
N HIS A 190 -2.63 5.96 11.81
CA HIS A 190 -2.20 7.10 11.04
C HIS A 190 -3.00 8.35 11.46
N PRO A 191 -2.40 9.55 11.55
CA PRO A 191 -3.13 10.76 11.91
C PRO A 191 -4.17 11.23 10.91
N ARG A 192 -4.36 10.52 9.78
CA ARG A 192 -5.46 10.75 8.83
C ARG A 192 -6.59 9.72 8.97
N SER A 193 -6.39 8.64 9.74
CA SER A 193 -7.41 7.61 10.02
C SER A 193 -8.50 8.07 10.99
N TYR A 194 -8.52 9.35 11.42
CA TYR A 194 -9.57 9.87 12.30
C TYR A 194 -10.83 10.25 11.53
N ALA A 195 -10.74 10.42 10.21
CA ALA A 195 -11.90 10.70 9.39
C ALA A 195 -12.76 9.44 9.33
N SER A 196 -13.92 9.46 9.98
CA SER A 196 -14.96 8.48 9.73
C SER A 196 -15.43 8.67 8.29
N ILE A 197 -15.18 7.67 7.45
CA ILE A 197 -15.85 7.59 6.15
C ILE A 197 -17.30 7.22 6.48
N ASP A 198 -18.21 8.15 6.22
CA ASP A 198 -19.63 7.96 6.46
C ASP A 198 -20.11 6.78 5.60
N LYS A 199 -20.82 5.83 6.24
CA LYS A 199 -21.30 4.60 5.60
C LYS A 199 -22.47 4.88 4.65
N ASP A 200 -23.08 6.05 4.78
CA ASP A 200 -24.27 6.45 4.02
C ASP A 200 -23.95 7.36 2.82
N VAL A 201 -22.66 7.51 2.47
CA VAL A 201 -22.26 8.26 1.26
C VAL A 201 -22.71 7.50 0.02
N LYS A 202 -23.80 7.97 -0.59
CA LYS A 202 -24.24 7.47 -1.90
C LYS A 202 -23.21 7.85 -2.97
N PRO A 203 -22.85 6.92 -3.88
CA PRO A 203 -21.99 7.24 -5.01
C PRO A 203 -22.57 8.39 -5.81
N THR A 204 -21.78 9.41 -6.13
CA THR A 204 -22.19 10.55 -6.96
C THR A 204 -22.51 10.18 -8.41
N ASN A 205 -22.16 8.95 -8.83
CA ASN A 205 -22.39 8.43 -10.18
C ASN A 205 -23.57 7.45 -10.28
N SER A 206 -24.62 7.62 -9.49
CA SER A 206 -25.84 6.79 -9.58
C SER A 206 -26.65 6.95 -10.88
N ASN A 207 -26.16 7.70 -11.88
CA ASN A 207 -26.83 7.95 -13.16
C ASN A 207 -26.25 7.16 -14.35
N ILE A 208 -25.39 6.15 -14.15
CA ILE A 208 -24.91 5.31 -15.27
C ILE A 208 -25.80 4.06 -15.42
N PHE A 209 -27.12 4.27 -15.47
CA PHE A 209 -28.10 3.32 -16.03
C PHE A 209 -29.36 4.14 -16.38
N SER A 210 -29.29 4.84 -17.51
CA SER A 210 -30.45 5.36 -18.25
C SER A 210 -30.19 5.16 -19.73
#